data_AF-A0A944W4P9-F1
#
_entry.id   AF-A0A944W4P9-F1
#
_cell.length_a   1.000
_cell.length_b   1.000
_cell.length_c   1.000
_cell.angle_alpha   90.00
_cell.angle_beta   90.00
_cell.angle_gamma   90.00
#
_symmetry.space_group_name_H-M   'P 1'
#
loop_
_entity.id
_entity.type
_entity.pdbx_description
1 polymer ?
#
loop_
_entity_poly.entity_id
_entity_poly.type
_entity_poly.pdbx_seq_one_letter_code
_entity_poly.pdbx_strand_id
1 'polypeptide(L)'
;MNVTNTQDVRGASSAIDRASKWARSNLFDGTGSTVLTLLTAVVATFLIYTIVKFIFVGADWEVVDVNRRLIFLGRYPKEEQWRIWPPMWLVMGLGGLTYGLLSRISLRDLVWLGAAVMFLLVFLATLTNGLLFGAGIILTAAAYGVGRSAVERPRLRARIRLGLTVGWLLA
;
A
#
# COMPACT_ATOMS: atom_id res chain seq x y z
N MET A 1 -41.42 45.71 -17.25
CA MET A 1 -40.01 46.16 -17.24
C MET A 1 -39.17 44.91 -16.99
N ASN A 2 -38.42 44.49 -18.01
CA ASN A 2 -37.90 43.13 -18.17
C ASN A 2 -36.39 43.13 -17.92
N VAL A 3 -35.92 42.83 -16.71
CA VAL A 3 -34.48 42.74 -16.42
C VAL A 3 -34.21 41.75 -15.28
N THR A 4 -34.14 40.45 -15.58
CA THR A 4 -33.34 39.47 -14.81
C THR A 4 -33.23 38.17 -15.62
N ASN A 5 -32.42 38.18 -16.68
CA ASN A 5 -31.98 36.94 -17.31
C ASN A 5 -30.56 37.08 -17.86
N THR A 6 -29.56 37.13 -16.98
CA THR A 6 -28.14 37.12 -17.36
C THR A 6 -27.21 36.36 -16.40
N GLN A 7 -27.73 35.69 -15.36
CA GLN A 7 -26.88 35.01 -14.36
C GLN A 7 -26.83 33.48 -14.50
N ASP A 8 -27.67 32.84 -15.32
CA ASP A 8 -27.85 31.38 -15.27
C ASP A 8 -27.14 30.57 -16.38
N VAL A 9 -26.12 31.15 -17.04
CA VAL A 9 -25.39 30.48 -18.15
C VAL A 9 -23.91 30.22 -17.82
N ARG A 10 -23.42 30.60 -16.63
CA ARG A 10 -21.98 30.50 -16.29
C ARG A 10 -21.55 29.20 -15.58
N GLY A 11 -22.42 28.21 -15.43
CA GLY A 11 -22.24 27.19 -14.37
C GLY A 11 -21.82 25.77 -14.76
N ALA A 12 -21.87 25.34 -16.02
CA ALA A 12 -21.73 23.91 -16.35
C ALA A 12 -20.53 23.60 -17.28
N SER A 13 -19.31 24.03 -16.92
CA SER A 13 -18.14 23.47 -17.58
C SER A 13 -18.07 21.97 -17.26
N SER A 14 -17.91 21.10 -18.24
CA SER A 14 -17.74 19.66 -18.00
C SER A 14 -16.46 19.40 -17.20
N ALA A 15 -16.34 18.22 -16.57
CA ALA A 15 -15.10 17.84 -15.87
C ALA A 15 -13.87 17.87 -16.81
N ILE A 16 -14.10 17.58 -18.09
CA ILE A 16 -13.09 17.62 -19.16
C ILE A 16 -12.65 19.05 -19.44
N ASP A 17 -13.58 20.01 -19.50
CA ASP A 17 -13.24 21.43 -19.72
C ASP A 17 -12.40 22.00 -18.57
N ARG A 18 -12.72 21.61 -17.33
CA ARG A 18 -11.93 21.99 -16.15
C ARG A 18 -10.54 21.38 -16.19
N ALA A 19 -10.44 20.11 -16.52
CA ALA A 19 -9.16 19.41 -16.63
C ALA A 19 -8.28 19.99 -17.76
N SER A 20 -8.87 20.30 -18.92
CA SER A 20 -8.17 20.91 -20.06
C SER A 20 -7.67 22.32 -19.74
N LYS A 21 -8.51 23.16 -19.14
CA LYS A 21 -8.09 24.51 -18.69
C LYS A 21 -6.96 24.44 -17.67
N TRP A 22 -7.05 23.52 -16.70
CA TRP A 22 -6.00 23.29 -15.72
C TRP A 22 -4.71 22.79 -16.38
N ALA A 23 -4.78 21.84 -17.31
CA ALA A 23 -3.61 21.31 -18.00
C ALA A 23 -2.93 22.42 -18.81
N ARG A 24 -3.69 23.25 -19.52
CA ARG A 24 -3.13 24.37 -20.29
C ARG A 24 -2.46 25.40 -19.38
N SER A 25 -3.03 25.72 -18.23
CA SER A 25 -2.47 26.71 -17.29
C SER A 25 -1.29 26.20 -16.47
N ASN A 26 -1.09 24.88 -16.34
CA ASN A 26 -0.03 24.31 -15.50
C ASN A 26 1.08 23.60 -16.29
N LEU A 27 0.74 22.93 -17.40
CA LEU A 27 1.69 22.13 -18.18
C LEU A 27 2.17 22.84 -19.45
N PHE A 28 1.36 23.77 -19.98
CA PHE A 28 1.56 24.42 -21.28
C PHE A 28 1.46 25.95 -21.18
N ASP A 29 1.87 26.54 -20.05
CA ASP A 29 1.75 27.99 -19.81
C ASP A 29 2.70 28.85 -20.67
N GLY A 30 3.73 28.22 -21.25
CA GLY A 30 4.74 28.86 -22.08
C GLY A 30 5.52 27.86 -22.94
N THR A 31 6.42 28.36 -23.76
CA THR A 31 7.19 27.53 -24.72
C THR A 31 8.11 26.54 -24.01
N GLY A 32 8.80 26.97 -22.94
CA GLY A 32 9.70 26.12 -22.17
C GLY A 32 8.98 24.98 -21.44
N SER A 33 7.87 25.30 -20.76
CA SER A 33 7.02 24.30 -20.08
C SER A 33 6.38 23.33 -21.07
N THR A 34 5.95 23.81 -22.24
CA THR A 34 5.43 22.96 -23.32
C THR A 34 6.48 21.97 -23.83
N VAL A 35 7.69 22.44 -24.15
CA VAL A 35 8.79 21.57 -24.61
C VAL A 35 9.15 20.56 -23.53
N LEU A 36 9.27 20.99 -22.27
CA LEU A 36 9.56 20.10 -21.15
C LEU A 36 8.47 19.04 -20.97
N THR A 37 7.20 19.44 -20.99
CA THR A 37 6.05 18.53 -20.88
C THR A 37 6.04 17.50 -21.99
N LEU A 38 6.30 17.91 -23.25
CA LEU A 38 6.39 16.98 -24.38
C LEU A 38 7.56 16.01 -24.22
N LEU A 39 8.74 16.50 -23.84
CA LEU A 39 9.91 15.66 -23.61
C LEU A 39 9.65 14.65 -22.48
N THR A 40 9.10 15.11 -21.35
CA THR A 40 8.72 14.25 -20.23
C THR A 40 7.68 13.21 -20.66
N ALA A 41 6.68 13.59 -21.45
CA ALA A 41 5.67 12.66 -21.94
C ALA A 41 6.28 11.57 -22.85
N VAL A 42 7.21 11.94 -23.74
CA VAL A 42 7.93 11.00 -24.60
C VAL A 42 8.77 10.03 -23.75
N VAL A 43 9.56 10.55 -22.81
CA VAL A 43 10.39 9.72 -21.92
C VAL A 43 9.52 8.80 -21.06
N ALA A 44 8.45 9.32 -20.46
CA ALA A 44 7.53 8.53 -19.65
C ALA A 44 6.88 7.41 -20.47
N THR A 45 6.43 7.71 -21.70
CA THR A 45 5.81 6.71 -22.59
C THR A 45 6.84 5.64 -22.98
N PHE A 46 8.06 6.04 -23.30
CA PHE A 46 9.15 5.10 -23.61
C PHE A 46 9.48 4.19 -22.42
N LEU A 47 9.57 4.74 -21.21
CA LEU A 47 9.81 3.96 -19.98
C LEU A 47 8.66 3.00 -19.69
N ILE A 48 7.41 3.47 -19.77
CA ILE A 48 6.22 2.63 -19.59
C ILE A 48 6.23 1.49 -20.61
N TYR A 49 6.44 1.80 -21.89
CA TYR A 49 6.53 0.79 -22.95
C TYR A 49 7.64 -0.24 -22.66
N THR A 50 8.81 0.22 -22.24
CA THR A 50 9.96 -0.64 -21.93
C THR A 50 9.67 -1.57 -20.75
N ILE A 51 9.09 -1.03 -19.67
CA ILE A 51 8.72 -1.80 -18.48
C ILE A 51 7.62 -2.81 -18.82
N VAL A 52 6.57 -2.39 -19.52
CA VAL A 52 5.46 -3.28 -19.92
C VAL A 52 5.97 -4.38 -20.85
N LYS A 53 6.76 -4.04 -21.87
CA LYS A 53 7.38 -5.03 -22.76
C LYS A 53 8.26 -6.00 -21.99
N PHE A 54 9.06 -5.51 -21.05
CA PHE A 54 9.87 -6.39 -20.19
C PHE A 54 8.97 -7.33 -19.40
N ILE A 55 8.01 -6.82 -18.62
CA ILE A 55 7.14 -7.62 -17.74
C ILE A 55 6.37 -8.70 -18.52
N PHE A 56 5.79 -8.37 -19.67
CA PHE A 56 4.87 -9.27 -20.37
C PHE A 56 5.50 -10.10 -21.49
N VAL A 57 6.67 -9.70 -22.01
CA VAL A 57 7.28 -10.35 -23.19
C VAL A 57 8.73 -10.76 -22.94
N GLY A 58 9.52 -9.91 -22.30
CA GLY A 58 10.96 -10.12 -22.15
C GLY A 58 11.39 -10.85 -20.87
N ALA A 59 10.58 -10.83 -19.82
CA ALA A 59 10.93 -11.34 -18.52
C ALA A 59 10.76 -12.86 -18.44
N ASP A 60 11.82 -13.53 -18.00
CA ASP A 60 11.77 -14.92 -17.61
C ASP A 60 11.33 -15.04 -16.14
N TRP A 61 10.03 -15.27 -15.95
CA TRP A 61 9.43 -15.42 -14.63
C TRP A 61 9.81 -16.74 -13.95
N GLU A 62 10.34 -17.72 -14.67
CA GLU A 62 10.82 -18.97 -14.08
C GLU A 62 11.95 -18.70 -13.10
N VAL A 63 12.83 -17.74 -13.40
CA VAL A 63 13.92 -17.33 -12.50
C VAL A 63 13.38 -16.83 -11.16
N VAL A 64 12.29 -16.07 -11.17
CA VAL A 64 11.63 -15.62 -9.93
C VAL A 64 11.05 -16.82 -9.21
N ASP A 65 10.40 -17.73 -9.92
CA ASP A 65 9.69 -18.88 -9.37
C ASP A 65 10.61 -19.89 -8.68
N VAL A 66 11.73 -20.23 -9.32
CA VAL A 66 12.71 -21.16 -8.73
C VAL A 66 13.52 -20.52 -7.59
N ASN A 67 13.61 -19.17 -7.58
CA ASN A 67 14.36 -18.42 -6.57
C ASN A 67 13.48 -17.67 -5.55
N ARG A 68 12.15 -17.90 -5.48
CA ARG A 68 11.24 -17.19 -4.55
C ARG A 68 11.75 -17.20 -3.11
N ARG A 69 12.30 -18.34 -2.67
CA ARG A 69 12.92 -18.48 -1.34
C ARG A 69 14.11 -17.54 -1.15
N LEU A 70 15.01 -17.47 -2.12
CA LEU A 70 16.20 -16.60 -2.06
C LEU A 70 15.79 -15.12 -2.08
N ILE A 71 14.73 -14.77 -2.82
CA ILE A 71 14.20 -13.41 -2.88
C ILE A 71 13.56 -13.02 -1.54
N PHE A 72 12.81 -13.92 -0.92
CA PHE A 72 12.07 -13.64 0.32
C PHE A 72 12.94 -13.74 1.58
N LEU A 73 13.75 -14.80 1.70
CA LEU A 73 14.53 -15.11 2.90
C LEU A 73 16.03 -14.82 2.74
N GLY A 74 16.49 -14.43 1.55
CA GLY A 74 17.92 -14.30 1.29
C GLY A 74 18.66 -15.63 1.32
N ARG A 75 19.95 -15.58 1.68
CA ARG A 75 20.84 -16.76 1.77
C ARG A 75 20.68 -17.53 3.10
N TYR A 76 19.51 -17.46 3.74
CA TYR A 76 19.30 -18.11 5.03
C TYR A 76 19.38 -19.66 4.89
N PRO A 77 20.09 -20.34 5.81
CA PRO A 77 20.11 -21.80 5.87
C PRO A 77 18.68 -22.35 5.96
N LYS A 78 18.41 -23.48 5.30
CA LYS A 78 17.03 -24.03 5.23
C LYS A 78 16.55 -24.46 6.61
N GLU A 79 17.45 -24.98 7.40
CA GLU A 79 17.24 -25.57 8.72
C GLU A 79 16.90 -24.48 9.76
N GLU A 80 17.36 -23.26 9.54
CA GLU A 80 17.21 -22.14 10.48
C GLU A 80 16.11 -21.15 10.08
N GLN A 81 15.37 -21.42 9.00
CA GLN A 81 14.30 -20.53 8.50
C GLN A 81 13.23 -20.22 9.55
N TRP A 82 13.00 -21.14 10.49
CA TRP A 82 12.02 -20.96 11.56
C TRP A 82 12.29 -19.70 12.39
N ARG A 83 13.55 -19.24 12.50
CA ARG A 83 13.96 -18.06 13.29
C ARG A 83 13.43 -16.74 12.76
N ILE A 84 13.04 -16.68 11.49
CA ILE A 84 12.54 -15.45 10.85
C ILE A 84 11.10 -15.15 11.29
N TRP A 85 10.33 -16.18 11.65
CA TRP A 85 8.91 -16.04 11.94
C TRP A 85 8.61 -15.39 13.29
N PRO A 86 9.27 -15.74 14.42
CA PRO A 86 9.01 -15.09 15.71
C PRO A 86 9.16 -13.55 15.69
N PRO A 87 10.26 -12.95 15.20
CA PRO A 87 10.36 -11.49 15.13
C PRO A 87 9.35 -10.89 14.16
N MET A 88 9.03 -11.58 13.06
CA MET A 88 8.00 -11.10 12.13
C MET A 88 6.61 -11.09 12.79
N TRP A 89 6.24 -12.14 13.51
CA TRP A 89 4.99 -12.20 14.28
C TRP A 89 4.93 -11.14 15.39
N LEU A 90 6.06 -10.85 16.04
CA LEU A 90 6.16 -9.76 17.01
C LEU A 90 5.80 -8.42 16.35
N VAL A 91 6.43 -8.07 15.23
CA VAL A 91 6.15 -6.82 14.50
C VAL A 91 4.71 -6.78 13.98
N MET A 92 4.21 -7.89 13.44
CA MET A 92 2.82 -8.01 12.97
C MET A 92 1.81 -7.80 14.11
N GLY A 93 2.04 -8.42 15.27
CA GLY A 93 1.22 -8.24 16.46
C GLY A 93 1.27 -6.81 17.01
N LEU A 94 2.46 -6.21 17.11
CA LEU A 94 2.65 -4.82 17.53
C LEU A 94 1.96 -3.85 16.56
N GLY A 95 2.08 -4.09 15.26
CA GLY A 95 1.40 -3.34 14.20
C GLY A 95 -0.12 -3.39 14.34
N GLY A 96 -0.68 -4.59 14.52
CA GLY A 96 -2.11 -4.80 14.75
C GLY A 96 -2.62 -4.05 15.98
N LEU A 97 -1.94 -4.21 17.12
CA LEU A 97 -2.29 -3.52 18.37
C LEU A 97 -2.20 -2.00 18.23
N THR A 98 -1.14 -1.49 17.59
CA THR A 98 -0.94 -0.06 17.37
C THR A 98 -2.06 0.50 16.51
N TYR A 99 -2.32 -0.13 15.36
CA TYR A 99 -3.35 0.32 14.44
C TYR A 99 -4.75 0.28 15.08
N GLY A 100 -5.06 -0.79 15.83
CA GLY A 100 -6.34 -0.93 16.53
C GLY A 100 -6.57 0.11 17.63
N LEU A 101 -5.49 0.66 18.19
CA LEU A 101 -5.57 1.70 19.21
C LEU A 101 -5.63 3.12 18.62
N LEU A 102 -5.02 3.35 17.46
CA LEU A 102 -4.88 4.67 16.84
C LEU A 102 -5.96 4.97 15.81
N SER A 103 -6.43 3.97 15.05
CA SER A 103 -7.31 4.17 13.91
C SER A 103 -8.39 3.10 13.81
N ARG A 104 -9.40 3.36 12.97
CA ARG A 104 -10.39 2.37 12.54
C ARG A 104 -10.09 1.99 11.09
N ILE A 105 -10.11 0.70 10.81
CA ILE A 105 -9.92 0.21 9.45
C ILE A 105 -11.11 0.62 8.57
N SER A 106 -10.85 1.25 7.43
CA SER A 106 -11.88 1.54 6.43
C SER A 106 -12.01 0.39 5.42
N LEU A 107 -13.13 0.34 4.68
CA LEU A 107 -13.31 -0.65 3.61
C LEU A 107 -12.22 -0.53 2.54
N ARG A 108 -11.82 0.69 2.20
CA ARG A 108 -10.72 0.96 1.26
C ARG A 108 -9.41 0.37 1.76
N ASP A 109 -9.08 0.58 3.04
CA ASP A 109 -7.85 0.03 3.63
C ASP A 109 -7.89 -1.50 3.63
N LEU A 110 -9.05 -2.09 3.93
CA LEU A 110 -9.21 -3.55 3.92
C LEU A 110 -9.03 -4.13 2.52
N VAL A 111 -9.51 -3.46 1.47
CA VAL A 111 -9.32 -3.89 0.07
C VAL A 111 -7.83 -3.86 -0.30
N TRP A 112 -7.12 -2.77 -0.01
CA TRP A 112 -5.69 -2.66 -0.33
C TRP A 112 -4.83 -3.63 0.50
N LEU A 113 -5.09 -3.73 1.80
CA LEU A 113 -4.41 -4.68 2.68
C LEU A 113 -4.71 -6.13 2.27
N GLY A 114 -5.95 -6.43 1.94
CA GLY A 114 -6.37 -7.74 1.45
C GLY A 114 -5.67 -8.10 0.14
N ALA A 115 -5.60 -7.17 -0.82
CA ALA A 115 -4.87 -7.38 -2.07
C ALA A 115 -3.37 -7.64 -1.84
N ALA A 116 -2.73 -6.86 -0.95
CA ALA A 116 -1.33 -7.07 -0.59
C ALA A 116 -1.09 -8.42 0.11
N VAL A 117 -1.97 -8.79 1.05
CA VAL A 117 -1.91 -10.09 1.74
C VAL A 117 -2.09 -11.25 0.77
N MET A 118 -3.08 -11.17 -0.12
CA MET A 118 -3.33 -12.20 -1.13
C MET A 118 -2.12 -12.35 -2.07
N PHE A 119 -1.56 -11.24 -2.52
CA PHE A 119 -0.33 -11.25 -3.33
C PHE A 119 0.82 -11.95 -2.59
N LEU A 120 1.06 -11.58 -1.32
CA LEU A 120 2.11 -12.19 -0.51
C LEU A 120 1.88 -13.69 -0.28
N LEU A 121 0.65 -14.13 -0.03
CA LEU A 121 0.32 -15.55 0.14
C LEU A 121 0.56 -16.35 -1.14
N VAL A 122 0.20 -15.80 -2.30
CA VAL A 122 0.47 -16.42 -3.62
C VAL A 122 1.97 -16.46 -3.90
N PHE A 123 2.70 -15.40 -3.56
CA PHE A 123 4.15 -15.36 -3.69
C PHE A 123 4.85 -16.38 -2.77
N LEU A 124 4.33 -16.54 -1.54
CA LEU A 124 4.82 -17.46 -0.51
C LEU A 124 4.33 -18.90 -0.64
N ALA A 125 3.69 -19.28 -1.77
CA ALA A 125 2.88 -20.50 -1.98
C ALA A 125 3.55 -21.89 -1.72
N THR A 126 4.69 -21.93 -1.05
CA THR A 126 5.11 -23.09 -0.25
C THR A 126 4.20 -23.25 0.98
N LEU A 127 3.61 -24.44 1.17
CA LEU A 127 2.62 -24.73 2.22
C LEU A 127 3.04 -24.21 3.62
N THR A 128 4.28 -24.48 4.04
CA THR A 128 4.78 -24.07 5.35
C THR A 128 4.87 -22.55 5.52
N ASN A 129 5.47 -21.83 4.56
CA ASN A 129 5.66 -20.39 4.68
C ASN A 129 4.32 -19.64 4.55
N GLY A 130 3.43 -20.11 3.68
CA GLY A 130 2.07 -19.57 3.57
C GLY A 130 1.28 -19.70 4.87
N LEU A 131 1.36 -20.86 5.54
CA LEU A 131 0.70 -21.09 6.83
C LEU A 131 1.28 -20.21 7.94
N LEU A 132 2.60 -20.08 8.03
CA LEU A 132 3.26 -19.23 9.03
C LEU A 132 2.94 -17.75 8.83
N PHE A 133 2.86 -17.29 7.58
CA PHE A 133 2.41 -15.93 7.26
C PHE A 133 0.93 -15.73 7.59
N GLY A 134 0.08 -16.70 7.24
CA GLY A 134 -1.33 -16.74 7.61
C GLY A 134 -1.56 -16.65 9.12
N ALA A 135 -0.78 -17.37 9.92
CA ALA A 135 -0.81 -17.28 11.37
C ALA A 135 -0.48 -15.86 11.86
N GLY A 136 0.50 -15.19 11.25
CA GLY A 136 0.84 -13.79 11.52
C GLY A 136 -0.30 -12.82 11.20
N ILE A 137 -1.05 -13.07 10.13
CA ILE A 137 -2.24 -12.26 9.77
C ILE A 137 -3.35 -12.43 10.82
N ILE A 138 -3.61 -13.67 11.23
CA ILE A 138 -4.59 -13.97 12.29
C ILE A 138 -4.18 -13.28 13.60
N LEU A 139 -2.88 -13.35 13.95
CA LEU A 139 -2.33 -12.65 15.11
C LEU A 139 -2.53 -11.13 15.00
N THR A 140 -2.28 -10.54 13.83
CA THR A 140 -2.49 -9.10 13.58
C THR A 140 -3.95 -8.71 13.76
N ALA A 141 -4.88 -9.50 13.23
CA ALA A 141 -6.31 -9.25 13.35
C ALA A 141 -6.79 -9.36 14.81
N ALA A 142 -6.32 -10.38 15.54
CA ALA A 142 -6.60 -10.55 16.97
C ALA A 142 -6.03 -9.37 17.78
N ALA A 143 -4.77 -9.00 17.52
CA ALA A 143 -4.08 -7.86 18.12
C ALA A 143 -4.82 -6.53 17.87
N TYR A 144 -5.31 -6.31 16.65
CA TYR A 144 -6.17 -5.18 16.31
C TYR A 144 -7.46 -5.16 17.12
N GLY A 145 -8.15 -6.30 17.24
CA GLY A 145 -9.37 -6.42 18.05
C GLY A 145 -9.13 -6.10 19.53
N VAL A 146 -8.00 -6.56 20.09
CA VAL A 146 -7.57 -6.24 21.46
C VAL A 146 -7.28 -4.74 21.59
N GLY A 147 -6.52 -4.15 20.67
CA GLY A 147 -6.23 -2.71 20.66
C GLY A 147 -7.50 -1.87 20.60
N ARG A 148 -8.47 -2.30 19.78
CA ARG A 148 -9.74 -1.60 19.58
C ARG A 148 -10.65 -1.67 20.78
N SER A 149 -10.77 -2.84 21.43
CA SER A 149 -11.57 -3.00 22.66
C SER A 149 -10.96 -2.27 23.86
N ALA A 150 -9.64 -2.07 23.86
CA ALA A 150 -8.96 -1.31 24.90
C ALA A 150 -9.21 0.21 24.84
N VAL A 151 -9.64 0.75 23.70
CA VAL A 151 -9.96 2.19 23.55
C VAL A 151 -11.02 2.63 24.55
N GLU A 152 -12.00 1.77 24.85
CA GLU A 152 -13.12 2.05 25.76
C GLU A 152 -12.71 1.95 27.24
N ARG A 153 -11.51 1.43 27.54
CA ARG A 153 -11.03 1.18 28.91
C ARG A 153 -9.76 2.00 29.19
N PRO A 154 -9.84 3.17 29.84
CA PRO A 154 -8.70 4.11 29.96
C PRO A 154 -7.47 3.53 30.68
N ARG A 155 -7.67 2.71 31.73
CA ARG A 155 -6.57 2.03 32.44
C ARG A 155 -5.87 0.97 31.58
N LEU A 156 -6.64 0.22 30.79
CA LEU A 156 -6.10 -0.81 29.89
C LEU A 156 -5.35 -0.17 28.72
N ARG A 157 -5.90 0.90 28.14
CA ARG A 157 -5.25 1.72 27.11
C ARG A 157 -3.89 2.25 27.57
N ALA A 158 -3.77 2.75 28.80
CA ALA A 158 -2.50 3.24 29.32
C ALA A 158 -1.45 2.12 29.44
N ARG A 159 -1.83 0.95 29.95
CA ARG A 159 -0.94 -0.22 30.06
C ARG A 159 -0.50 -0.75 28.69
N ILE A 160 -1.43 -0.86 27.75
CA ILE A 160 -1.13 -1.31 26.38
C ILE A 160 -0.22 -0.30 25.66
N ARG A 161 -0.43 1.01 25.85
CA ARG A 161 0.47 2.03 25.29
C ARG A 161 1.90 1.91 25.81
N LEU A 162 2.05 1.76 27.13
CA LEU A 162 3.37 1.58 27.74
C LEU A 162 4.06 0.32 27.18
N GLY A 163 3.32 -0.79 27.12
CA GLY A 163 3.80 -2.04 26.53
C GLY A 163 4.16 -1.91 25.05
N LEU A 164 3.38 -1.16 24.27
CA LEU A 164 3.66 -0.89 22.85
C LEU A 164 4.93 -0.05 22.66
N THR A 165 5.13 1.01 23.45
CA THR A 165 6.36 1.81 23.37
C THR A 165 7.60 0.99 23.71
N VAL A 166 7.53 0.15 24.75
CA VAL A 166 8.63 -0.77 25.10
C VAL A 166 8.81 -1.82 24.01
N GLY A 167 7.72 -2.39 23.50
CA GLY A 167 7.75 -3.41 22.45
C GLY A 167 8.38 -2.91 21.16
N TRP A 168 8.04 -1.69 20.72
CA TRP A 168 8.65 -1.08 19.53
C TRP A 168 10.11 -0.68 19.73
N LEU A 169 10.55 -0.41 20.96
CA LEU A 169 11.96 -0.13 21.26
C LEU A 169 12.82 -1.40 21.32
N LEU A 170 12.20 -2.57 21.53
CA LEU A 170 12.88 -3.85 21.66
C LEU A 170 12.78 -4.74 20.41
N ALA A 171 11.89 -4.42 19.47
CA ALA A 171 11.66 -5.15 18.22
C ALA A 171 12.52 -4.62 17.08
#